data_AF-A0AAV5FHX7-F1
#
_entry.id   AF-A0AAV5FHX7-F1
#
_cell.length_a   1.000
_cell.length_b   1.000
_cell.length_c   1.000
_cell.angle_alpha   90.00
_cell.angle_beta   90.00
_cell.angle_gamma   90.00
#
_symmetry.space_group_name_H-M   'P 1'
#
loop_
_entity.id
_entity.type
_entity.pdbx_description
1 polymer ?
#
loop_
_entity_poly.entity_id
_entity_poly.type
_entity_poly.pdbx_seq_one_letter_code
_entity_poly.pdbx_strand_id
1 'polypeptide(L)'
;MVKTWTEKEMRNLLRVRTAGIRCPVPLLLRLHVLVMEFIGKGGWAAPRFKDVALSDDKLRESYFEGHLYIIDVSQSVDLDHPSALDFLKEDCLHVSDFFKKRGVAVMSVTDLFNFVVDQNIANEHVDDYLEKTKNTGADEKQQEQLRNKCSLENRVEDDEDDSGSCSSFDEDGLWHEADPKMGPEERKAARKENKKKVKEEKREACKTKIPKAEKKRKKMAKAKCKR
;
A
#
# COMPACT_ATOMS: atom_id res chain seq x y z
N MET A 1 -1.39 7.50 25.37
CA MET A 1 -0.72 6.85 24.24
C MET A 1 -1.62 5.84 23.55
N VAL A 2 -2.08 4.75 24.19
CA VAL A 2 -3.02 3.81 23.53
C VAL A 2 -4.42 4.41 23.36
N LYS A 3 -4.97 5.02 24.41
CA LYS A 3 -6.29 5.70 24.37
C LYS A 3 -6.40 6.72 23.22
N THR A 4 -5.36 7.51 23.01
CA THR A 4 -5.31 8.54 21.96
C THR A 4 -5.31 7.94 20.55
N TRP A 5 -4.76 6.74 20.36
CA TRP A 5 -4.82 6.04 19.08
C TRP A 5 -6.23 5.53 18.79
N THR A 6 -6.89 4.94 19.79
CA THR A 6 -8.27 4.46 19.64
C THR A 6 -9.26 5.60 19.38
N GLU A 7 -9.05 6.75 20.03
CA GLU A 7 -9.81 7.98 19.75
C GLU A 7 -9.58 8.49 18.32
N LYS A 8 -8.33 8.42 17.82
CA LYS A 8 -7.98 8.80 16.45
C LYS A 8 -8.64 7.86 15.43
N GLU A 9 -8.59 6.56 15.67
CA GLU A 9 -9.22 5.55 14.82
C GLU A 9 -10.73 5.76 14.68
N MET A 10 -11.43 5.99 15.80
CA MET A 10 -12.87 6.30 15.77
C MET A 10 -13.16 7.57 14.95
N ARG A 11 -12.37 8.63 15.15
CA ARG A 11 -12.54 9.91 14.44
C ARG A 11 -12.32 9.74 12.94
N ASN A 12 -11.28 8.98 12.55
CA ASN A 12 -10.97 8.72 11.16
C ASN A 12 -12.05 7.86 10.49
N LEU A 13 -12.54 6.81 11.15
CA LEU A 13 -13.67 6.00 10.65
C LEU A 13 -14.93 6.83 10.42
N LEU A 14 -15.25 7.75 11.33
CA LEU A 14 -16.39 8.66 11.15
C LEU A 14 -16.22 9.56 9.93
N ARG A 15 -15.01 10.11 9.70
CA ARG A 15 -14.73 10.95 8.53
C ARG A 15 -14.83 10.17 7.22
N VAL A 16 -14.26 8.97 7.17
CA VAL A 16 -14.32 8.06 6.02
C VAL A 16 -15.77 7.71 5.68
N ARG A 17 -16.58 7.42 6.70
CA ARG A 17 -18.02 7.15 6.53
C ARG A 17 -18.77 8.36 5.97
N THR A 18 -18.53 9.57 6.51
CA THR A 18 -19.18 10.80 6.02
C THR A 18 -18.82 11.09 4.55
N ALA A 19 -17.63 10.69 4.11
CA ALA A 19 -17.20 10.79 2.72
C ALA A 19 -17.83 9.71 1.80
N GLY A 20 -18.69 8.82 2.31
CA GLY A 20 -19.34 7.76 1.53
C GLY A 20 -18.46 6.53 1.26
N ILE A 21 -17.27 6.47 1.86
CA ILE A 21 -16.35 5.34 1.68
C ILE A 21 -16.76 4.20 2.62
N ARG A 22 -16.77 2.96 2.09
CA ARG A 22 -17.16 1.78 2.86
C ARG A 22 -16.08 1.42 3.89
N CYS A 23 -16.45 1.56 5.16
CA CYS A 23 -15.64 1.20 6.32
C CYS A 23 -16.53 0.66 7.46
N PRO A 24 -15.98 -0.04 8.46
CA PRO A 24 -16.73 -0.45 9.63
C PRO A 24 -17.33 0.75 10.37
N VAL A 25 -18.61 0.68 10.70
CA VAL A 25 -19.27 1.73 11.48
C VAL A 25 -18.83 1.67 12.94
N PRO A 26 -18.22 2.73 13.52
CA PRO A 26 -17.91 2.74 14.94
C PRO A 26 -19.21 2.88 15.76
N LEU A 27 -19.38 2.03 16.78
CA LEU A 27 -20.57 1.96 17.63
C LEU A 27 -20.32 2.52 19.03
N LEU A 28 -19.20 2.16 19.66
CA LEU A 28 -18.90 2.57 21.03
C LEU A 28 -17.39 2.67 21.26
N LEU A 29 -16.95 3.74 21.91
CA LEU A 29 -15.58 3.89 22.39
C LEU A 29 -15.55 3.96 23.92
N ARG A 30 -14.71 3.11 24.53
CA ARG A 30 -14.44 3.10 25.96
C ARG A 30 -12.94 2.95 26.21
N LEU A 31 -12.29 4.05 26.61
CA LEU A 31 -10.85 4.14 26.84
C LEU A 31 -10.02 3.72 25.61
N HIS A 32 -9.61 2.46 25.55
CA HIS A 32 -8.76 1.89 24.49
C HIS A 32 -9.48 0.78 23.72
N VAL A 33 -10.77 0.57 23.98
CA VAL A 33 -11.61 -0.43 23.34
C VAL A 33 -12.59 0.29 22.43
N LEU A 34 -12.50 0.02 21.13
CA LEU A 34 -13.43 0.46 20.10
C LEU A 34 -14.29 -0.73 19.68
N VAL A 35 -15.60 -0.57 19.81
CA VAL A 35 -16.60 -1.48 19.27
C VAL A 35 -17.12 -0.87 17.97
N MET A 36 -17.14 -1.67 16.92
CA MET A 36 -17.55 -1.28 15.58
C MET A 36 -18.30 -2.42 14.90
N GLU A 37 -18.90 -2.11 13.75
CA GLU A 37 -19.59 -3.06 12.90
C GLU A 37 -18.67 -4.22 12.48
N PHE A 38 -19.22 -5.42 12.50
CA PHE A 38 -18.53 -6.61 12.04
C PHE A 38 -18.68 -6.76 10.53
N ILE A 39 -17.56 -6.77 9.81
CA ILE A 39 -17.53 -7.01 8.36
C ILE A 39 -17.37 -8.52 8.12
N GLY A 40 -18.48 -9.18 7.77
CA GLY A 40 -18.51 -10.62 7.57
C GLY A 40 -19.93 -11.18 7.46
N LYS A 41 -20.04 -12.50 7.25
CA LYS A 41 -21.33 -13.21 7.16
C LYS A 41 -21.29 -14.49 7.99
N GLY A 42 -22.37 -14.81 8.68
CA GLY A 42 -22.50 -16.05 9.45
C GLY A 42 -21.46 -16.21 10.58
N GLY A 43 -21.01 -15.10 11.18
CA GLY A 43 -19.97 -15.11 12.22
C GLY A 43 -18.54 -15.22 11.70
N TRP A 44 -18.34 -15.35 10.40
CA TRP A 44 -17.02 -15.39 9.77
C TRP A 44 -16.61 -14.01 9.26
N ALA A 45 -15.40 -13.57 9.64
CA ALA A 45 -14.84 -12.30 9.20
C ALA A 45 -14.59 -12.36 7.69
N ALA A 46 -14.86 -11.25 6.99
CA ALA A 46 -14.53 -11.15 5.58
C ALA A 46 -13.02 -11.39 5.37
N PRO A 47 -12.64 -12.18 4.35
CA PRO A 47 -11.24 -12.43 4.06
C PRO A 47 -10.54 -11.12 3.67
N ARG A 48 -9.25 -10.99 4.01
CA ARG A 48 -8.45 -9.86 3.54
C ARG A 48 -8.28 -9.98 2.04
N PHE A 49 -8.21 -8.85 1.35
CA PHE A 49 -8.12 -8.82 -0.11
C PHE A 49 -6.98 -9.67 -0.69
N LYS A 50 -5.82 -9.68 -0.03
CA LYS A 50 -4.66 -10.49 -0.45
C LYS A 50 -4.87 -12.01 -0.37
N ASP A 51 -5.80 -12.46 0.47
CA ASP A 51 -6.06 -13.88 0.74
C ASP A 51 -7.21 -14.42 -0.12
N VAL A 52 -7.90 -13.57 -0.90
CA VAL A 52 -8.98 -13.96 -1.79
C VAL A 52 -8.40 -14.36 -3.15
N ALA A 53 -8.78 -15.55 -3.64
CA ALA A 53 -8.57 -15.93 -5.03
C ALA A 53 -9.68 -15.30 -5.88
N LEU A 54 -9.33 -14.30 -6.67
CA LEU A 54 -10.23 -13.63 -7.63
C LEU A 54 -9.82 -14.02 -9.05
N SER A 55 -10.80 -14.09 -9.95
CA SER A 55 -10.52 -14.11 -11.38
C SER A 55 -9.98 -12.76 -11.83
N ASP A 56 -9.23 -12.74 -12.93
CA ASP A 56 -8.64 -11.53 -13.49
C ASP A 56 -9.69 -10.43 -13.73
N ASP A 57 -10.87 -10.81 -14.24
CA ASP A 57 -11.98 -9.87 -14.47
C ASP A 57 -12.47 -9.22 -13.18
N LYS A 58 -12.68 -10.01 -12.12
CA LYS A 58 -13.13 -9.50 -10.81
C LYS A 58 -12.06 -8.66 -10.14
N LEU A 59 -10.80 -8.98 -10.39
CA LEU A 59 -9.67 -8.21 -9.86
C LEU A 59 -9.57 -6.85 -10.55
N ARG A 60 -9.80 -6.81 -11.86
CA ARG A 60 -9.91 -5.56 -12.64
C ARG A 60 -11.11 -4.73 -12.19
N GLU A 61 -12.29 -5.36 -12.06
CA GLU A 61 -13.50 -4.74 -11.52
C GLU A 61 -13.24 -4.13 -10.13
N SER A 62 -12.58 -4.89 -9.23
CA SER A 62 -12.24 -4.42 -7.88
C SER A 62 -11.30 -3.20 -7.86
N TYR A 63 -10.49 -3.01 -8.91
CA TYR A 63 -9.60 -1.85 -9.05
C TYR A 63 -10.36 -0.57 -9.43
N PHE A 64 -11.40 -0.69 -10.27
CA PHE A 64 -12.15 0.47 -10.80
C PHE A 64 -13.47 0.75 -10.06
N GLU A 65 -14.21 -0.28 -9.64
CA GLU A 65 -15.60 -0.16 -9.15
C GLU A 65 -15.70 -0.16 -7.62
N GLY A 66 -14.57 -0.31 -6.92
CA GLY A 66 -14.45 0.05 -5.53
C GLY A 66 -15.34 -0.75 -4.58
N HIS A 67 -15.42 -2.08 -4.73
CA HIS A 67 -16.19 -3.01 -3.87
C HIS A 67 -15.49 -3.45 -2.56
N LEU A 68 -14.38 -2.80 -2.21
CA LEU A 68 -13.59 -3.09 -1.00
C LEU A 68 -14.04 -2.31 0.24
N TYR A 69 -13.78 -2.87 1.42
CA TYR A 69 -13.92 -2.16 2.70
C TYR A 69 -12.54 -1.71 3.17
N ILE A 70 -12.43 -0.45 3.59
CA ILE A 70 -11.22 0.11 4.18
C ILE A 70 -11.27 -0.09 5.70
N ILE A 71 -10.18 -0.61 6.27
CA ILE A 71 -10.00 -0.86 7.71
C ILE A 71 -8.65 -0.31 8.18
N ASP A 72 -8.47 -0.22 9.49
CA ASP A 72 -7.21 0.22 10.13
C ASP A 72 -6.75 1.62 9.69
N VAL A 73 -7.63 2.60 9.87
CA VAL A 73 -7.36 4.02 9.58
C VAL A 73 -6.74 4.75 10.79
N SER A 74 -6.19 4.01 11.75
CA SER A 74 -5.58 4.57 12.96
C SER A 74 -4.34 5.42 12.65
N GLN A 75 -3.61 5.06 11.58
CA GLN A 75 -2.40 5.75 11.13
C GLN A 75 -2.65 6.84 10.09
N SER A 76 -3.87 6.97 9.55
CA SER A 76 -4.17 8.00 8.55
C SER A 76 -3.84 9.41 9.07
N VAL A 77 -3.28 10.23 8.20
CA VAL A 77 -2.83 11.59 8.49
C VAL A 77 -3.72 12.61 7.79
N ASP A 78 -3.78 13.82 8.33
CA ASP A 78 -4.40 14.96 7.67
C ASP A 78 -3.49 15.53 6.59
N LEU A 79 -4.08 16.26 5.64
CA LEU A 79 -3.36 16.90 4.54
C LEU A 79 -2.32 17.93 5.02
N ASP A 80 -2.53 18.53 6.19
CA ASP A 80 -1.61 19.50 6.80
C ASP A 80 -0.31 18.87 7.33
N HIS A 81 -0.20 17.53 7.32
CA HIS A 81 1.02 16.85 7.76
C HIS A 81 2.13 17.04 6.72
N PRO A 82 3.38 17.38 7.13
CA PRO A 82 4.47 17.66 6.19
C PRO A 82 4.78 16.51 5.23
N SER A 83 4.57 15.27 5.66
CA SER A 83 4.77 14.05 4.85
C SER A 83 3.46 13.44 4.30
N ALA A 84 2.34 14.19 4.27
CA ALA A 84 1.06 13.66 3.80
C ALA A 84 1.14 13.13 2.36
N LEU A 85 1.77 13.90 1.47
CA LEU A 85 1.94 13.53 0.06
C LEU A 85 2.90 12.35 -0.12
N ASP A 86 3.92 12.23 0.72
CA ASP A 86 4.86 11.11 0.65
C ASP A 86 4.17 9.80 1.05
N PHE A 87 3.35 9.81 2.11
CA PHE A 87 2.56 8.65 2.47
C PHE A 87 1.54 8.29 1.39
N LEU A 88 0.93 9.28 0.73
CA LEU A 88 0.02 9.02 -0.38
C LEU A 88 0.75 8.38 -1.57
N LYS A 89 1.97 8.82 -1.91
CA LYS A 89 2.79 8.21 -2.97
C LYS A 89 3.11 6.75 -2.65
N GLU A 90 3.49 6.45 -1.42
CA GLU A 90 3.73 5.07 -0.95
C GLU A 90 2.46 4.21 -1.05
N ASP A 91 1.30 4.76 -0.70
CA ASP A 91 0.02 4.06 -0.85
C ASP A 91 -0.30 3.77 -2.33
N CYS A 92 -0.12 4.74 -3.23
CA CYS A 92 -0.26 4.55 -4.67
C CYS A 92 0.68 3.45 -5.20
N LEU A 93 1.94 3.45 -4.75
CA LEU A 93 2.92 2.43 -5.12
C LEU A 93 2.47 1.05 -4.65
N HIS A 94 2.08 0.89 -3.39
CA HIS A 94 1.66 -0.40 -2.83
C HIS A 94 0.40 -0.95 -3.51
N VAL A 95 -0.56 -0.09 -3.83
CA VAL A 95 -1.77 -0.46 -4.57
C VAL A 95 -1.40 -0.92 -5.98
N SER A 96 -0.69 -0.11 -6.75
CA SER A 96 -0.29 -0.46 -8.11
C SER A 96 0.53 -1.75 -8.15
N ASP A 97 1.47 -1.94 -7.23
CA ASP A 97 2.27 -3.16 -7.10
C ASP A 97 1.42 -4.40 -6.83
N PHE A 98 0.39 -4.27 -5.99
CA PHE A 98 -0.47 -5.39 -5.61
C PHE A 98 -1.26 -5.94 -6.81
N PHE A 99 -1.79 -5.04 -7.64
CA PHE A 99 -2.59 -5.36 -8.82
C PHE A 99 -1.72 -5.78 -10.00
N LYS A 100 -0.58 -5.10 -10.22
CA LYS A 100 0.40 -5.44 -11.25
C LYS A 100 0.95 -6.86 -11.08
N LYS A 101 1.25 -7.28 -9.84
CA LYS A 101 1.71 -8.66 -9.53
C LYS A 101 0.68 -9.74 -9.84
N ARG A 102 -0.59 -9.37 -10.06
CA ARG A 102 -1.69 -10.27 -10.39
C ARG A 102 -2.19 -10.08 -11.83
N GLY A 103 -1.43 -9.40 -12.69
CA GLY A 103 -1.72 -9.29 -14.12
C GLY A 103 -2.77 -8.25 -14.51
N VAL A 104 -3.15 -7.34 -13.60
CA VAL A 104 -4.03 -6.22 -13.93
C VAL A 104 -3.20 -5.09 -14.54
N ALA A 105 -3.63 -4.59 -15.69
CA ALA A 105 -3.11 -3.35 -16.27
C ALA A 105 -3.52 -2.19 -15.37
N VAL A 106 -2.53 -1.58 -14.70
CA VAL A 106 -2.71 -0.45 -13.80
C VAL A 106 -2.04 0.78 -14.42
N MET A 107 -2.58 1.97 -14.11
CA MET A 107 -1.93 3.23 -14.46
C MET A 107 -0.57 3.38 -13.75
N SER A 108 0.25 4.32 -14.22
CA SER A 108 1.52 4.61 -13.55
C SER A 108 1.29 5.19 -12.15
N VAL A 109 2.28 5.07 -11.27
CA VAL A 109 2.17 5.61 -9.90
C VAL A 109 1.97 7.13 -9.92
N THR A 110 2.63 7.81 -10.85
CA THR A 110 2.51 9.27 -11.04
C THR A 110 1.10 9.64 -11.50
N ASP A 111 0.56 8.91 -12.48
CA ASP A 111 -0.80 9.19 -12.99
C ASP A 111 -1.85 8.92 -11.92
N LEU A 112 -1.69 7.84 -11.14
CA LEU A 112 -2.58 7.54 -10.01
C LEU A 112 -2.51 8.62 -8.94
N PHE A 113 -1.31 9.10 -8.61
CA PHE A 113 -1.14 10.17 -7.64
C PHE A 113 -1.79 11.47 -8.10
N ASN A 114 -1.54 11.88 -9.35
CA ASN A 114 -2.15 13.08 -9.93
C ASN A 114 -3.68 12.95 -9.96
N PHE A 115 -4.20 11.80 -10.40
CA PHE A 115 -5.63 11.51 -10.38
C PHE A 115 -6.26 11.67 -8.99
N VAL A 116 -5.57 11.25 -7.92
CA VAL A 116 -6.10 11.39 -6.55
C VAL A 116 -6.01 12.82 -6.02
N VAL A 117 -5.00 13.60 -6.43
CA VAL A 117 -4.76 14.96 -5.92
C VAL A 117 -5.53 16.03 -6.72
N ASP A 118 -5.87 15.76 -7.97
CA ASP A 118 -6.49 16.71 -8.89
C ASP A 118 -7.92 17.08 -8.45
N GLN A 119 -8.05 18.26 -7.84
CA GLN A 119 -9.34 18.80 -7.36
C GLN A 119 -10.31 19.20 -8.49
N ASN A 120 -9.81 19.28 -9.74
CA ASN A 120 -10.59 19.69 -10.90
C ASN A 120 -11.30 18.54 -11.63
N ILE A 121 -11.09 17.30 -11.19
CA ILE A 121 -11.83 16.16 -11.73
C ILE A 121 -13.25 16.23 -11.16
N ALA A 122 -14.15 16.93 -11.86
CA ALA A 122 -15.57 16.86 -11.56
C ALA A 122 -16.03 15.40 -11.69
N ASN A 123 -16.98 14.98 -10.84
CA ASN A 123 -17.53 13.61 -10.85
C ASN A 123 -18.02 13.17 -12.24
N GLU A 124 -18.39 14.11 -13.11
CA GLU A 124 -18.83 13.88 -14.49
C GLU A 124 -17.71 13.45 -15.44
N HIS A 125 -16.44 13.78 -15.15
CA HIS A 125 -15.27 13.48 -15.99
C HIS A 125 -14.42 12.33 -15.46
N VAL A 126 -14.77 11.74 -14.32
CA VAL A 126 -14.06 10.60 -13.74
C VAL A 126 -14.13 9.40 -14.71
N ASP A 127 -15.32 9.14 -15.26
CA ASP A 127 -15.53 8.03 -16.19
C ASP A 127 -14.70 8.21 -17.48
N ASP A 128 -14.66 9.42 -18.05
CA ASP A 128 -13.84 9.74 -19.23
C ASP A 128 -12.34 9.49 -18.98
N TYR A 129 -11.85 9.83 -17.78
CA TYR A 129 -10.45 9.63 -17.39
C TYR A 129 -10.14 8.13 -17.19
N LEU A 130 -11.07 7.40 -16.58
CA LEU A 130 -10.95 5.96 -16.39
C LEU A 130 -11.10 5.19 -17.72
N GLU A 131 -11.89 5.67 -18.67
CA GLU A 131 -12.00 5.07 -20.00
C GLU A 131 -10.73 5.24 -20.83
N LYS A 132 -10.11 6.44 -20.80
CA LYS A 132 -8.80 6.66 -21.44
C LYS A 132 -7.77 5.65 -20.96
N THR A 133 -7.68 5.43 -19.65
CA THR A 133 -6.74 4.48 -19.05
C THR A 133 -7.12 3.01 -19.29
N LYS A 134 -8.41 2.68 -19.36
CA LYS A 134 -8.88 1.33 -19.75
C LYS A 134 -8.48 0.97 -21.18
N ASN A 135 -8.49 1.94 -22.10
CA ASN A 135 -8.16 1.74 -23.52
C ASN A 135 -6.66 1.57 -23.75
N THR A 136 -5.81 2.33 -23.03
CA THR A 136 -4.34 2.19 -23.13
C THR A 136 -3.87 0.78 -22.74
N GLY A 137 -4.49 0.15 -21.73
CA GLY A 137 -4.18 -1.23 -21.34
C GLY A 137 -4.70 -2.32 -22.29
N ALA A 138 -5.68 -2.01 -23.15
CA ALA A 138 -6.11 -2.90 -24.24
C ALA A 138 -5.14 -2.83 -25.42
N ASP A 139 -4.64 -1.62 -25.70
CA ASP A 139 -3.63 -1.38 -26.74
C ASP A 139 -2.28 -1.99 -26.38
N GLU A 140 -1.86 -2.01 -25.11
CA GLU A 140 -0.63 -2.72 -24.69
C GLU A 140 -0.70 -4.23 -24.97
N LYS A 141 -1.87 -4.86 -24.78
CA LYS A 141 -2.07 -6.29 -25.11
C LYS A 141 -2.04 -6.54 -26.62
N GLN A 142 -2.52 -5.60 -27.44
CA GLN A 142 -2.43 -5.69 -28.89
C GLN A 142 -1.02 -5.37 -29.39
N GLN A 143 -0.33 -4.37 -28.83
CA GLN A 143 1.03 -4.00 -29.17
C GLN A 143 2.03 -5.07 -28.77
N GLU A 144 1.88 -5.74 -27.63
CA GLU A 144 2.74 -6.87 -27.26
C GLU A 144 2.47 -8.11 -28.13
N GLN A 145 1.22 -8.36 -28.52
CA GLN A 145 0.89 -9.39 -29.51
C GLN A 145 1.41 -9.07 -30.92
N LEU A 146 1.34 -7.80 -31.35
CA LEU A 146 1.87 -7.31 -32.62
C LEU A 146 3.41 -7.31 -32.61
N ARG A 147 4.04 -6.98 -31.48
CA ARG A 147 5.49 -7.02 -31.27
C ARG A 147 6.02 -8.46 -31.26
N ASN A 148 5.32 -9.36 -30.59
CA ASN A 148 5.63 -10.80 -30.61
C ASN A 148 5.39 -11.43 -31.98
N LYS A 149 4.42 -10.92 -32.76
CA LYS A 149 4.18 -11.32 -34.14
C LYS A 149 5.27 -10.80 -35.10
N CYS A 150 5.71 -9.55 -34.92
CA CYS A 150 6.75 -8.92 -35.74
C CYS A 150 8.14 -9.54 -35.50
N SER A 151 8.44 -9.98 -34.27
CA SER A 151 9.71 -10.68 -33.97
C SER A 151 9.83 -12.09 -34.58
N LEU A 152 8.76 -12.68 -35.13
CA LEU A 152 8.81 -13.98 -35.80
C LEU A 152 8.99 -13.87 -37.33
N GLU A 153 8.83 -12.68 -37.92
CA GLU A 153 8.92 -12.48 -39.38
C GLU A 153 10.20 -11.79 -39.86
N ASN A 154 10.99 -11.14 -39.00
CA ASN A 154 12.24 -10.50 -39.40
C ASN A 154 13.46 -11.24 -38.85
N ARG A 155 13.84 -12.30 -39.57
CA ARG A 155 15.17 -12.89 -39.53
C ARG A 155 15.76 -12.85 -40.94
N VAL A 156 16.05 -11.65 -41.42
CA VAL A 156 16.93 -11.41 -42.56
C VAL A 156 17.84 -10.24 -42.18
N GLU A 157 19.12 -10.46 -42.42
CA GLU A 157 20.29 -9.63 -42.14
C GLU A 157 20.25 -8.33 -42.95
N ASP A 158 20.89 -7.26 -42.46
CA ASP A 158 21.86 -6.45 -43.24
C ASP A 158 22.45 -5.28 -42.41
N ASP A 159 23.68 -4.93 -42.78
CA ASP A 159 24.75 -4.17 -42.11
C ASP A 159 24.66 -2.62 -42.14
N GLU A 160 25.48 -2.03 -41.24
CA GLU A 160 26.25 -0.77 -41.27
C GLU A 160 25.64 0.66 -41.40
N ASP A 161 26.13 1.52 -40.48
CA ASP A 161 26.46 2.96 -40.50
C ASP A 161 25.48 4.06 -40.97
N ASP A 162 25.21 5.05 -40.10
CA ASP A 162 25.86 6.39 -40.12
C ASP A 162 25.11 7.42 -39.24
N SER A 163 25.93 8.33 -38.73
CA SER A 163 25.79 9.45 -37.81
C SER A 163 24.64 10.47 -38.02
N GLY A 164 24.27 11.15 -36.93
CA GLY A 164 23.38 12.32 -36.96
C GLY A 164 23.01 12.89 -35.59
N SER A 165 23.92 13.68 -35.01
CA SER A 165 23.83 14.37 -33.71
C SER A 165 22.89 15.58 -33.68
N CYS A 166 22.17 15.80 -32.56
CA CYS A 166 22.20 16.99 -31.67
C CYS A 166 20.87 17.13 -30.88
N SER A 167 20.87 16.86 -29.56
CA SER A 167 20.92 17.82 -28.43
C SER A 167 19.67 18.71 -28.33
N SER A 168 18.98 18.90 -27.21
CA SER A 168 19.35 18.80 -25.79
C SER A 168 18.12 19.14 -24.94
N PHE A 169 17.85 18.38 -23.87
CA PHE A 169 17.48 18.99 -22.59
C PHE A 169 17.73 17.94 -21.50
N ASP A 170 18.88 18.08 -20.84
CA ASP A 170 19.28 17.28 -19.69
C ASP A 170 18.85 17.95 -18.37
N GLU A 171 18.82 17.10 -17.35
CA GLU A 171 18.67 17.32 -15.91
C GLU A 171 17.22 17.50 -15.42
N ASP A 172 16.75 16.79 -14.40
CA ASP A 172 17.46 16.33 -13.19
C ASP A 172 16.92 14.99 -12.67
N GLY A 173 17.75 13.95 -12.81
CA GLY A 173 17.54 12.62 -12.24
C GLY A 173 18.61 12.33 -11.19
N LEU A 174 18.24 12.44 -9.91
CA LEU A 174 19.01 11.87 -8.81
C LEU A 174 18.08 11.37 -7.70
N TRP A 175 17.54 10.17 -7.89
CA TRP A 175 16.96 9.38 -6.79
C TRP A 175 17.42 7.92 -6.93
N HIS A 176 18.45 7.63 -6.14
CA HIS A 176 19.03 6.34 -5.76
C HIS A 176 19.39 5.33 -6.86
N GLU A 177 20.69 5.00 -6.87
CA GLU A 177 21.26 3.81 -7.49
C GLU A 177 20.41 2.58 -7.21
N ALA A 178 20.10 1.83 -8.27
CA ALA A 178 19.33 0.61 -8.18
C ALA A 178 20.07 -0.42 -7.32
N ASP A 179 19.56 -0.68 -6.12
CA ASP A 179 19.95 -1.84 -5.33
C ASP A 179 19.87 -3.12 -6.19
N PRO A 180 20.85 -4.05 -6.08
CA PRO A 180 20.85 -5.27 -6.87
C PRO A 180 19.51 -5.99 -6.73
N LYS A 181 18.84 -6.28 -7.86
CA LYS A 181 17.54 -6.98 -7.91
C LYS A 181 17.68 -8.41 -7.36
N MET A 182 17.62 -8.57 -6.04
CA MET A 182 17.46 -9.88 -5.40
C MET A 182 16.12 -10.49 -5.79
N GLY A 183 16.13 -11.80 -6.08
CA GLY A 183 14.95 -12.55 -6.49
C GLY A 183 13.86 -12.60 -5.40
N PRO A 184 12.58 -12.84 -5.75
CA PRO A 184 11.48 -12.91 -4.79
C PRO A 184 11.70 -13.95 -3.67
N GLU A 185 12.36 -15.06 -3.98
CA GLU A 185 12.69 -16.12 -3.01
C GLU A 185 13.81 -15.70 -2.04
N GLU A 186 14.84 -14.99 -2.52
CA GLU A 186 15.91 -14.46 -1.70
C GLU A 186 15.41 -13.38 -0.74
N ARG A 187 14.50 -12.50 -1.19
CA ARG A 187 13.85 -11.50 -0.33
C ARG A 187 13.00 -12.14 0.76
N LYS A 188 12.30 -13.24 0.46
CA LYS A 188 11.54 -14.02 1.47
C LYS A 188 12.49 -14.69 2.47
N ALA A 189 13.61 -15.25 2.02
CA ALA A 189 14.63 -15.85 2.88
C ALA A 189 15.27 -14.81 3.80
N ALA A 190 15.70 -13.67 3.27
CA ALA A 190 16.27 -12.56 4.03
C ALA A 190 15.28 -12.02 5.07
N ARG A 191 13.99 -11.90 4.72
CA ARG A 191 12.95 -11.48 5.68
C ARG A 191 12.72 -12.51 6.78
N LYS A 192 12.80 -13.81 6.47
CA LYS A 192 12.67 -14.90 7.46
C LYS A 192 13.86 -14.92 8.41
N GLU A 193 15.06 -14.68 7.90
CA GLU A 193 16.29 -14.58 8.67
C GLU A 193 16.29 -13.36 9.60
N ASN A 194 15.96 -12.17 9.08
CA ASN A 194 15.84 -10.96 9.90
C ASN A 194 14.76 -11.10 10.97
N LYS A 195 13.63 -11.75 10.67
CA LYS A 195 12.59 -12.06 11.66
C LYS A 195 13.08 -13.03 12.75
N LYS A 196 14.02 -13.93 12.43
CA LYS A 196 14.64 -14.84 13.39
C LYS A 196 15.62 -14.07 14.29
N LYS A 197 16.50 -13.24 13.71
CA LYS A 197 17.45 -12.39 14.43
C LYS A 197 16.76 -11.46 15.43
N VAL A 198 15.72 -10.75 15.00
CA VAL A 198 14.94 -9.85 15.88
C VAL A 198 14.23 -10.61 17.00
N LYS A 199 13.78 -11.86 16.76
CA LYS A 199 13.18 -12.69 17.82
C LYS A 199 14.21 -13.16 18.84
N GLU A 200 15.42 -13.47 18.41
CA GLU A 200 16.52 -13.91 19.26
C GLU A 200 17.06 -12.76 20.11
N GLU A 201 17.29 -11.60 19.50
CA GLU A 201 17.63 -10.37 20.22
C GLU A 201 16.57 -9.99 21.25
N LYS A 202 15.27 -10.10 20.92
CA LYS A 202 14.19 -9.87 21.89
C LYS A 202 14.16 -10.90 23.01
N ARG A 203 14.60 -12.15 22.77
CA ARG A 203 14.74 -13.19 23.80
C ARG A 203 15.92 -12.87 24.72
N GLU A 204 17.08 -12.51 24.18
CA GLU A 204 18.25 -12.08 24.97
C GLU A 204 17.97 -10.82 25.78
N ALA A 205 17.35 -9.80 25.18
CA ALA A 205 16.92 -8.59 25.86
C ALA A 205 15.80 -8.82 26.89
N CYS A 206 15.15 -9.99 26.89
CA CYS A 206 14.20 -10.38 27.93
C CYS A 206 14.88 -11.10 29.10
N LYS A 207 16.07 -11.70 28.92
CA LYS A 207 16.84 -12.32 30.02
C LYS A 207 17.32 -11.29 31.04
N THR A 208 17.62 -10.06 30.60
CA THR A 208 18.10 -8.97 31.45
C THR A 208 16.97 -8.12 32.05
N LYS A 209 15.71 -8.39 31.70
CA LYS A 209 14.56 -7.63 32.21
C LYS A 209 14.12 -8.18 33.55
N ILE A 210 14.22 -7.34 34.57
CA ILE A 210 13.64 -7.59 35.90
C ILE A 210 12.14 -7.92 35.74
N PRO A 211 11.66 -9.07 36.26
CA PRO A 211 10.26 -9.44 36.19
C PRO A 211 9.35 -8.31 36.69
N LYS A 212 8.22 -8.09 36.02
CA LYS A 212 7.27 -7.00 36.34
C LYS A 212 6.88 -7.00 37.82
N ALA A 213 6.73 -8.18 38.44
CA ALA A 213 6.44 -8.36 39.86
C ALA A 213 7.54 -7.77 40.76
N GLU A 214 8.80 -8.02 40.45
CA GLU A 214 9.94 -7.52 41.22
C GLU A 214 10.13 -6.01 41.02
N LYS A 215 9.90 -5.50 39.80
CA LYS A 215 9.88 -4.05 39.53
C LYS A 215 8.77 -3.34 40.33
N LYS A 216 7.60 -3.97 40.50
CA LYS A 216 6.50 -3.45 41.34
C LYS A 216 6.88 -3.48 42.83
N ARG A 217 7.53 -4.55 43.30
CA ARG A 217 8.00 -4.68 44.70
C ARG A 217 9.06 -3.63 45.05
N LYS A 218 10.05 -3.42 44.17
CA LYS A 218 11.08 -2.36 44.31
C LYS A 218 10.48 -0.95 44.33
N LYS A 219 9.47 -0.67 43.49
CA LYS A 219 8.75 0.62 43.51
C LYS A 219 7.98 0.84 44.83
N MET A 220 7.26 -0.17 45.31
CA MET A 220 6.52 -0.08 46.58
C MET A 220 7.47 0.07 47.78
N ALA A 221 8.62 -0.62 47.79
CA ALA A 221 9.64 -0.46 48.83
C ALA A 221 10.27 0.94 48.82
N LYS A 222 10.59 1.49 47.63
CA LYS A 222 11.14 2.85 47.49
C LYS A 222 10.14 3.94 47.90
N ALA A 223 8.84 3.70 47.72
CA ALA A 223 7.78 4.59 48.20
C ALA A 223 7.61 4.53 49.73
N LYS A 224 7.86 3.37 50.36
CA LYS A 224 7.80 3.20 51.82
C LYS A 224 9.00 3.83 52.55
N CYS A 225 10.18 3.88 51.93
CA CYS A 225 11.39 4.47 52.51
C CYS A 225 11.48 6.01 52.35
N LYS A 226 10.47 6.64 51.71
CA LYS A 226 10.40 8.09 51.45
C LYS A 226 9.41 8.82 52.38
N ARG A 227 8.93 8.14 53.43
CA ARG A 227 8.15 8.67 54.55
C ARG A 227 8.99 8.52 55.81
#